data_AF-A0A564ZLX5-F1
#
_entry.id   AF-A0A564ZLX5-F1
#
_cell.length_a   1.000
_cell.length_b   1.000
_cell.length_c   1.000
_cell.angle_alpha   90.00
_cell.angle_beta   90.00
_cell.angle_gamma   90.00
#
_symmetry.space_group_name_H-M   'P 1'
#
loop_
_entity.id
_entity.type
_entity.pdbx_description
1 polymer ?
#
loop_
_entity_poly.entity_id
_entity_poly.type
_entity_poly.pdbx_seq_one_letter_code
_entity_poly.pdbx_strand_id
1 'polypeptide(L)'
;MTRESTAKRYVFEPEYAVPPGRTLQETIDALGMGQRDLSTRAGLSSKHINQIIQGVAPISQETAIRLEQVTGVPARTWNNLEVNYRAQLARLEEKKRLEHDLAWLKTIPTTELIKRGKIEKHTDRVLLLKAVLGFFGVADVEAWKNIWLSPTVVYRKSAVFEGKPEVMATWLRLGELETRAVRCTAFDKSRFRTALHEIRALTVEKPEVFEPKMKALCADAGVAVVFVQEIKNAPVSGATQWLTPEKAKLQLSLRYKTNDQFWFTFFHEAGHILFGGKRETFIDLDHATGKGEREADNFAANHLIPPRRAGELNALKSMRAIQAFAKSIDIAPGIVVGRLQHERIIGYDQFNGLKIRYHWAN
;
A
#
# COMPACT_ATOMS: atom_id res chain seq x y z
N MET A 1 32.66 -7.37 -32.51
CA MET A 1 31.58 -6.47 -32.06
C MET A 1 31.66 -6.38 -30.54
N THR A 2 31.69 -5.15 -30.06
CA THR A 2 32.20 -4.65 -28.78
C THR A 2 31.40 -5.11 -27.56
N ARG A 3 32.10 -5.60 -26.53
CA ARG A 3 31.57 -5.73 -25.17
C ARG A 3 31.42 -4.32 -24.61
N GLU A 4 30.19 -3.83 -24.48
CA GLU A 4 29.91 -2.61 -23.72
C GLU A 4 30.24 -2.86 -22.24
N SER A 5 31.31 -2.23 -21.79
CA SER A 5 31.61 -2.06 -20.37
C SER A 5 30.55 -1.13 -19.79
N THR A 6 29.60 -1.68 -19.03
CA THR A 6 28.69 -0.88 -18.20
C THR A 6 29.51 -0.22 -17.09
N ALA A 7 30.05 0.98 -17.38
CA ALA A 7 30.76 1.78 -16.40
C ALA A 7 29.83 2.04 -15.20
N LYS A 8 30.22 1.49 -14.04
CA LYS A 8 29.51 1.70 -12.78
C LYS A 8 29.66 3.17 -12.41
N ARG A 9 28.62 3.98 -12.69
CA ARG A 9 28.59 5.39 -12.31
C ARG A 9 28.38 5.48 -10.81
N TYR A 10 29.41 5.91 -10.08
CA TYR A 10 29.28 6.24 -8.67
C TYR A 10 28.61 7.61 -8.56
N VAL A 11 27.44 7.67 -7.94
CA VAL A 11 26.78 8.94 -7.63
C VAL A 11 27.59 9.60 -6.52
N PHE A 12 28.14 10.79 -6.77
CA PHE A 12 28.83 11.59 -5.76
C PHE A 12 27.81 12.40 -4.97
N GLU A 13 27.47 11.93 -3.77
CA GLU A 13 26.60 12.62 -2.81
C GLU A 13 27.42 12.96 -1.56
N PRO A 14 28.02 14.16 -1.47
CA PRO A 14 28.89 14.52 -0.35
C PRO A 14 28.08 14.72 0.95
N GLU A 15 28.61 14.31 2.10
CA GLU A 15 27.94 14.52 3.39
C GLU A 15 28.08 15.96 3.95
N TYR A 16 28.51 16.90 3.10
CA TYR A 16 28.68 18.31 3.43
C TYR A 16 28.11 19.18 2.32
N ALA A 17 27.68 20.39 2.67
CA ALA A 17 27.24 21.39 1.72
C ALA A 17 28.27 22.53 1.68
N VAL A 18 28.71 22.92 0.48
CA VAL A 18 29.63 24.05 0.30
C VAL A 18 28.80 25.28 -0.05
N PRO A 19 28.80 26.34 0.79
CA PRO A 19 28.05 27.54 0.49
C PRO A 19 28.65 28.26 -0.74
N PRO A 20 27.83 28.81 -1.64
CA PRO A 20 28.32 29.59 -2.77
C PRO A 20 29.14 30.80 -2.32
N GLY A 21 28.88 31.28 -1.10
CA GLY A 21 29.66 32.29 -0.41
C GLY A 21 31.16 32.01 -0.30
N ARG A 22 31.57 30.74 -0.18
CA ARG A 22 33.00 30.37 -0.18
C ARG A 22 33.63 30.65 -1.55
N THR A 23 32.97 30.23 -2.63
CA THR A 23 33.43 30.51 -4.00
C THR A 23 33.42 32.01 -4.29
N LEU A 24 32.44 32.74 -3.76
CA LEU A 24 32.41 34.20 -3.86
C LEU A 24 33.62 34.84 -3.16
N GLN A 25 33.96 34.38 -1.96
CA GLN A 25 35.15 34.83 -1.23
C GLN A 25 36.44 34.56 -2.02
N GLU A 26 36.63 33.34 -2.51
CA GLU A 26 37.77 32.97 -3.36
C GLU A 26 37.87 33.83 -4.63
N THR A 27 36.72 34.16 -5.23
CA THR A 27 36.65 34.99 -6.44
C THR A 27 37.07 36.42 -6.17
N ILE A 28 36.61 37.03 -5.07
CA ILE A 28 37.00 38.41 -4.73
C ILE A 28 38.45 38.50 -4.27
N ASP A 29 38.97 37.49 -3.58
CA ASP A 29 40.38 37.42 -3.20
C ASP A 29 41.27 37.35 -4.45
N ALA A 30 40.89 36.56 -5.45
CA ALA A 30 41.60 36.48 -6.74
C ALA A 30 41.57 37.80 -7.54
N LEU A 31 40.50 38.59 -7.38
CA LEU A 31 40.38 39.93 -7.97
C LEU A 31 41.08 41.03 -7.14
N GLY A 32 41.71 40.68 -6.02
CA GLY A 32 42.38 41.62 -5.12
C GLY A 32 41.42 42.61 -4.45
N MET A 33 40.15 42.22 -4.23
CA MET A 33 39.12 43.08 -3.68
C MET A 33 38.55 42.53 -2.36
N GLY A 34 38.24 43.42 -1.42
CA GLY A 34 37.60 43.02 -0.17
C GLY A 34 36.07 42.92 -0.26
N GLN A 35 35.43 42.32 0.76
CA GLN A 35 33.96 42.26 0.84
C GLN A 35 33.29 43.65 0.83
N ARG A 36 33.97 44.67 1.38
CA ARG A 36 33.50 46.07 1.37
C ARG A 36 33.53 46.69 -0.03
N ASP A 37 34.52 46.32 -0.84
CA ASP A 37 34.60 46.77 -2.22
C ASP A 37 33.51 46.09 -3.05
N LEU A 38 33.29 44.79 -2.81
CA LEU A 38 32.21 44.04 -3.45
C LEU A 38 30.85 44.63 -3.10
N SER A 39 30.59 44.94 -1.82
CA SER A 39 29.31 45.51 -1.39
C SER A 39 29.03 46.85 -2.07
N THR A 40 30.05 47.71 -2.14
CA THR A 40 29.96 49.01 -2.82
C THR A 40 29.71 48.84 -4.32
N ARG A 41 30.49 47.99 -5.02
CA ARG A 41 30.37 47.80 -6.47
C ARG A 41 29.08 47.11 -6.89
N ALA A 42 28.59 46.16 -6.10
CA ALA A 42 27.35 45.43 -6.37
C ALA A 42 26.08 46.20 -5.94
N GLY A 43 26.23 47.34 -5.26
CA GLY A 43 25.11 48.10 -4.69
C GLY A 43 24.34 47.32 -3.63
N LEU A 44 25.05 46.53 -2.82
CA LEU A 44 24.51 45.69 -1.75
C LEU A 44 25.07 46.12 -0.40
N SER A 45 24.34 45.85 0.70
CA SER A 45 24.89 46.15 2.02
C SER A 45 26.03 45.19 2.38
N SER A 46 27.05 45.67 3.12
CA SER A 46 28.12 44.80 3.62
C SER A 46 27.58 43.67 4.52
N LYS A 47 26.48 43.91 5.24
CA LYS A 47 25.77 42.88 6.00
C LYS A 47 25.26 41.76 5.08
N HIS A 48 24.65 42.11 3.95
CA HIS A 48 24.12 41.14 3.01
C HIS A 48 25.24 40.32 2.33
N ILE A 49 26.34 40.97 1.90
CA ILE A 49 27.51 40.26 1.37
C ILE A 49 28.10 39.28 2.39
N ASN A 50 28.27 39.72 3.65
CA ASN A 50 28.76 38.83 4.71
C ASN A 50 27.81 37.63 4.92
N GLN A 51 26.49 37.86 4.95
CA GLN A 51 25.52 36.76 5.09
C GLN A 51 25.53 35.78 3.91
N ILE A 52 25.80 36.25 2.68
CA ILE A 52 26.00 35.38 1.51
C ILE A 52 27.27 34.54 1.70
N ILE A 53 28.36 35.17 2.13
CA ILE A 53 29.66 34.50 2.35
C ILE A 53 29.56 33.42 3.43
N GLN A 54 28.82 33.68 4.50
CA GLN A 54 28.52 32.71 5.55
C GLN A 54 27.49 31.63 5.13
N GLY A 55 26.93 31.71 3.92
CA GLY A 55 25.92 30.75 3.42
C GLY A 55 24.55 30.86 4.10
N VAL A 56 24.28 31.97 4.79
CA VAL A 56 23.01 32.24 5.47
C VAL A 56 22.03 32.85 4.48
N ALA A 57 22.38 33.99 3.88
CA ALA A 57 21.55 34.65 2.88
C ALA A 57 21.71 33.97 1.51
N PRO A 58 20.60 33.72 0.78
CA PRO A 58 20.67 33.14 -0.56
C PRO A 58 21.19 34.15 -1.58
N ILE A 59 21.91 33.67 -2.58
CA ILE A 59 22.14 34.45 -3.80
C ILE A 59 20.86 34.43 -4.64
N SER A 60 20.09 35.51 -4.60
CA SER A 60 18.92 35.67 -5.48
C SER A 60 19.35 35.85 -6.94
N GLN A 61 18.43 35.67 -7.89
CA GLN A 61 18.71 35.90 -9.31
C GLN A 61 19.19 37.33 -9.58
N GLU A 62 18.60 38.33 -8.91
CA GLU A 62 19.03 39.73 -9.00
C GLU A 62 20.43 39.92 -8.42
N THR A 63 20.71 39.31 -7.26
CA THR A 63 22.03 39.31 -6.64
C THR A 63 23.06 38.69 -7.60
N ALA A 64 22.75 37.58 -8.25
CA ALA A 64 23.64 36.91 -9.20
C ALA A 64 23.97 37.80 -10.41
N ILE A 65 23.00 38.53 -10.95
CA ILE A 65 23.23 39.50 -12.05
C ILE A 65 24.16 40.62 -11.59
N ARG A 66 23.97 41.16 -10.38
CA ARG A 66 24.86 42.19 -9.81
C ARG A 66 26.27 41.65 -9.58
N LEU A 67 26.40 40.42 -9.08
CA LEU A 67 27.70 39.77 -8.88
C LEU A 67 28.41 39.50 -10.21
N GLU A 68 27.69 39.15 -11.27
CA GLU A 68 28.27 38.98 -12.61
C GLU A 68 28.94 40.27 -13.11
N GLN A 69 28.28 41.42 -12.93
CA GLN A 69 28.84 42.71 -13.33
C GLN A 69 30.14 43.06 -12.59
N VAL A 70 30.31 42.60 -11.35
CA VAL A 70 31.49 42.92 -10.53
C VAL A 70 32.61 41.88 -10.66
N THR A 71 32.24 40.59 -10.72
CA THR A 71 33.18 39.47 -10.67
C THR A 71 33.56 38.92 -12.04
N GLY A 72 32.78 39.23 -13.08
CA GLY A 72 32.91 38.63 -14.41
C GLY A 72 32.47 37.16 -14.49
N VAL A 73 32.06 36.56 -13.36
CA VAL A 73 31.54 35.19 -13.32
C VAL A 73 30.05 35.22 -13.69
N PRO A 74 29.60 34.44 -14.69
CA PRO A 74 28.22 34.48 -15.16
C PRO A 74 27.19 34.25 -14.05
N ALA A 75 26.07 34.99 -14.04
CA ALA A 75 25.00 34.85 -13.06
C ALA A 75 24.45 33.42 -12.97
N ARG A 76 24.41 32.70 -14.11
CA ARG A 76 24.04 31.28 -14.16
C ARG A 76 24.90 30.39 -13.26
N THR A 77 26.19 30.71 -13.12
CA THR A 77 27.11 29.96 -12.28
C THR A 77 26.76 30.13 -10.82
N TRP A 78 26.53 31.38 -10.37
CA TRP A 78 26.11 31.68 -9.01
C TRP A 78 24.76 31.03 -8.66
N ASN A 79 23.78 31.13 -9.56
CA ASN A 79 22.48 30.49 -9.39
C ASN A 79 22.60 28.97 -9.26
N ASN A 80 23.43 28.33 -10.08
CA ASN A 80 23.65 26.88 -10.00
C ASN A 80 24.33 26.47 -8.68
N LEU A 81 25.32 27.24 -8.21
CA LEU A 81 25.96 26.99 -6.91
C LEU A 81 24.95 27.13 -5.76
N GLU A 82 24.09 28.16 -5.78
CA GLU A 82 23.04 28.35 -4.79
C GLU A 82 22.03 27.19 -4.79
N VAL A 83 21.51 26.82 -5.97
CA VAL A 83 20.55 25.70 -6.10
C VAL A 83 21.15 24.41 -5.56
N ASN A 84 22.40 24.09 -5.94
CA ASN A 84 23.09 22.88 -5.47
C ASN A 84 23.32 22.91 -3.96
N TYR A 85 23.75 24.05 -3.40
CA TYR A 85 23.96 24.20 -1.96
C TYR A 85 22.66 24.01 -1.16
N ARG A 86 21.56 24.66 -1.57
CA ARG A 86 20.27 24.55 -0.89
C ARG A 86 19.68 23.16 -1.01
N ALA A 87 19.76 22.53 -2.18
CA ALA A 87 19.36 21.15 -2.36
C ALA A 87 20.16 20.20 -1.45
N GLN A 88 21.46 20.44 -1.28
CA GLN A 88 22.30 19.63 -0.40
C GLN A 88 21.98 19.83 1.08
N LEU A 89 21.78 21.07 1.52
CA LEU A 89 21.31 21.35 2.89
C LEU A 89 20.00 20.61 3.20
N ALA A 90 19.02 20.70 2.30
CA ALA A 90 17.74 20.02 2.47
C ALA A 90 17.91 18.49 2.57
N ARG A 91 18.80 17.88 1.76
CA ARG A 91 19.11 16.44 1.85
C ARG A 91 19.77 16.04 3.17
N LEU A 92 20.67 16.88 3.70
CA LEU A 92 21.34 16.63 4.97
C LEU A 92 20.35 16.73 6.14
N GLU A 93 19.47 17.72 6.12
CA GLU A 93 18.40 17.86 7.12
C GLU A 93 17.38 16.72 7.05
N GLU A 94 16.99 16.32 5.84
CA GLU A 94 16.17 15.14 5.58
C GLU A 94 16.79 13.88 6.18
N LYS A 95 18.08 13.64 5.92
CA LYS A 95 18.82 12.49 6.44
C LYS A 95 18.77 12.47 7.97
N LYS A 96 19.05 13.60 8.63
CA LYS A 96 18.97 13.73 10.10
C LYS A 96 17.58 13.43 10.64
N ARG A 97 16.52 13.90 9.96
CA ARG A 97 15.14 13.62 10.35
C ARG A 97 14.83 12.13 10.27
N LEU A 98 15.20 11.49 9.15
CA LEU A 98 14.99 10.06 8.94
C LEU A 98 15.81 9.19 9.90
N GLU A 99 16.98 9.64 10.34
CA GLU A 99 17.77 8.95 11.36
C GLU A 99 17.02 8.79 12.68
N HIS A 100 16.16 9.76 13.04
CA HIS A 100 15.29 9.69 14.22
C HIS A 100 14.24 8.55 14.11
N ASP A 101 13.78 8.27 12.89
CA ASP A 101 12.72 7.30 12.60
C ASP A 101 13.22 5.87 12.39
N LEU A 102 14.52 5.61 12.50
CA LEU A 102 15.11 4.29 12.28
C LEU A 102 14.62 3.20 13.26
N ALA A 103 14.05 3.59 14.39
CA ALA A 103 13.41 2.67 15.32
C ALA A 103 12.12 2.07 14.71
N TRP A 104 11.30 2.89 14.06
CA TRP A 104 10.06 2.47 13.40
C TRP A 104 10.34 1.49 12.25
N LEU A 105 11.44 1.65 11.52
CA LEU A 105 11.82 0.71 10.46
C LEU A 105 11.90 -0.76 10.92
N LYS A 106 12.16 -1.01 12.21
CA LYS A 106 12.24 -2.37 12.78
C LYS A 106 10.88 -3.05 12.90
N THR A 107 9.78 -2.31 12.92
CA THR A 107 8.41 -2.87 13.04
C THR A 107 7.84 -3.27 11.68
N ILE A 108 8.41 -2.75 10.59
CA ILE A 108 8.01 -3.05 9.21
C ILE A 108 8.65 -4.38 8.75
N PRO A 109 7.90 -5.27 8.07
CA PRO A 109 8.42 -6.52 7.52
C PRO A 109 9.27 -6.31 6.24
N THR A 110 10.37 -5.56 6.36
CA THR A 110 11.26 -5.17 5.25
C THR A 110 11.84 -6.35 4.49
N THR A 111 12.22 -7.43 5.20
CA THR A 111 12.76 -8.64 4.57
C THR A 111 11.74 -9.28 3.63
N GLU A 112 10.46 -9.26 3.99
CA GLU A 112 9.38 -9.79 3.16
C GLU A 112 9.16 -8.90 1.92
N LEU A 113 9.16 -7.57 2.09
CA LEU A 113 9.05 -6.64 0.97
C LEU A 113 10.20 -6.78 -0.03
N ILE A 114 11.43 -6.95 0.46
CA ILE A 114 12.61 -7.20 -0.39
C ILE A 114 12.46 -8.53 -1.12
N LYS A 115 12.09 -9.60 -0.40
CA LYS A 115 11.89 -10.93 -0.99
C LYS A 115 10.82 -10.92 -2.10
N ARG A 116 9.76 -10.13 -1.93
CA ARG A 116 8.69 -9.94 -2.93
C ARG A 116 9.05 -8.93 -4.04
N GLY A 117 10.26 -8.37 -4.03
CA GLY A 117 10.71 -7.40 -5.02
C GLY A 117 9.97 -6.05 -4.96
N LYS A 118 9.35 -5.72 -3.83
CA LYS A 118 8.53 -4.51 -3.67
C LYS A 118 9.35 -3.30 -3.22
N ILE A 119 10.53 -3.53 -2.63
CA ILE A 119 11.54 -2.51 -2.32
C ILE A 119 12.94 -3.06 -2.62
N GLU A 120 13.88 -2.17 -2.92
CA GLU A 120 15.28 -2.53 -3.10
C GLU A 120 15.98 -2.82 -1.76
N LYS A 121 16.98 -3.71 -1.81
CA LYS A 121 17.83 -4.00 -0.65
C LYS A 121 18.89 -2.92 -0.51
N HIS A 122 18.93 -2.25 0.64
CA HIS A 122 19.97 -1.28 0.99
C HIS A 122 20.74 -1.73 2.24
N THR A 123 22.06 -1.52 2.23
CA THR A 123 22.91 -1.66 3.43
C THR A 123 22.77 -0.45 4.36
N ASP A 124 22.57 0.73 3.77
CA ASP A 124 22.26 1.96 4.49
C ASP A 124 20.80 1.92 4.99
N ARG A 125 20.62 2.09 6.30
CA ARG A 125 19.30 2.02 6.95
C ARG A 125 18.41 3.22 6.62
N VAL A 126 18.98 4.40 6.37
CA VAL A 126 18.23 5.59 5.95
C VAL A 126 17.70 5.40 4.54
N LEU A 127 18.51 4.84 3.63
CA LEU A 127 18.03 4.50 2.28
C LEU A 127 16.94 3.43 2.32
N LEU A 128 17.10 2.41 3.18
CA LEU A 128 16.04 1.42 3.40
C LEU A 128 14.75 2.06 3.93
N LEU A 129 14.84 2.99 4.88
CA LEU A 129 13.69 3.73 5.38
C LEU A 129 13.01 4.54 4.27
N LYS A 130 13.78 5.25 3.43
CA LYS A 130 13.23 5.97 2.26
C LYS A 130 12.49 5.03 1.30
N ALA A 131 13.06 3.86 1.01
CA ALA A 131 12.41 2.87 0.14
C ALA A 131 11.08 2.37 0.75
N VAL A 132 11.03 2.17 2.07
CA VAL A 132 9.80 1.78 2.79
C VAL A 132 8.76 2.90 2.77
N LEU A 133 9.15 4.14 3.06
CA LEU A 133 8.25 5.30 3.00
C LEU A 133 7.71 5.50 1.58
N GLY A 134 8.56 5.34 0.57
CA GLY A 134 8.17 5.34 -0.85
C GLY A 134 7.19 4.21 -1.21
N PHE A 135 7.39 3.00 -0.70
CA PHE A 135 6.43 1.89 -0.85
C PHE A 135 5.05 2.25 -0.30
N PHE A 136 4.99 2.84 0.90
CA PHE A 136 3.74 3.32 1.48
C PHE A 136 3.19 4.59 0.80
N GLY A 137 4.02 5.32 0.04
CA GLY A 137 3.64 6.56 -0.62
C GLY A 137 3.47 7.73 0.35
N VAL A 138 4.31 7.79 1.39
CA VAL A 138 4.25 8.80 2.46
C VAL A 138 5.61 9.50 2.61
N ALA A 139 5.59 10.74 3.09
CA ALA A 139 6.81 11.56 3.24
C ALA A 139 7.65 11.16 4.46
N ASP A 140 7.01 10.73 5.54
CA ASP A 140 7.65 10.39 6.82
C ASP A 140 6.76 9.44 7.65
N VAL A 141 7.26 9.07 8.84
CA VAL A 141 6.56 8.15 9.75
C VAL A 141 5.33 8.80 10.38
N GLU A 142 5.30 10.12 10.56
CA GLU A 142 4.13 10.81 11.11
C GLU A 142 2.96 10.77 10.11
N ALA A 143 3.22 11.06 8.84
CA ALA A 143 2.26 10.89 7.75
C ALA A 143 1.77 9.44 7.65
N TRP A 144 2.67 8.47 7.82
CA TRP A 144 2.27 7.06 7.90
C TRP A 144 1.28 6.82 9.05
N LYS A 145 1.58 7.29 10.26
CA LYS A 145 0.68 7.13 11.43
C LYS A 145 -0.67 7.79 11.19
N ASN A 146 -0.68 8.98 10.58
CA ASN A 146 -1.91 9.71 10.28
C ASN A 146 -2.80 9.01 9.24
N ILE A 147 -2.22 8.21 8.34
CA ILE A 147 -2.99 7.45 7.35
C ILE A 147 -3.41 6.07 7.91
N TRP A 148 -2.48 5.35 8.53
CA TRP A 148 -2.67 3.94 8.88
C TRP A 148 -3.09 3.69 10.34
N LEU A 149 -2.91 4.66 11.24
CA LEU A 149 -3.31 4.57 12.66
C LEU A 149 -4.41 5.57 13.05
N SER A 150 -4.82 6.47 12.16
CA SER A 150 -5.85 7.48 12.49
C SER A 150 -7.20 6.83 12.80
N PRO A 151 -7.94 7.33 13.82
CA PRO A 151 -9.26 6.80 14.20
C PRO A 151 -10.32 6.89 13.09
N THR A 152 -10.10 7.76 12.10
CA THR A 152 -11.03 8.00 10.99
C THR A 152 -10.94 6.95 9.90
N VAL A 153 -9.80 6.26 9.80
CA VAL A 153 -9.71 5.07 8.97
C VAL A 153 -10.15 3.92 9.85
N VAL A 154 -11.25 3.26 9.45
CA VAL A 154 -12.01 2.28 10.23
C VAL A 154 -11.18 1.00 10.45
N TYR A 155 -10.11 1.11 11.23
CA TYR A 155 -9.19 0.03 11.59
C TYR A 155 -9.46 -0.52 12.99
N ARG A 156 -10.34 0.14 13.76
CA ARG A 156 -10.77 -0.31 15.09
C ARG A 156 -12.01 -1.18 15.00
N LYS A 157 -11.86 -2.44 14.62
CA LYS A 157 -12.92 -3.45 14.86
C LYS A 157 -12.44 -4.80 15.39
N SER A 158 -11.14 -5.07 15.47
CA SER A 158 -10.67 -6.27 16.17
C SER A 158 -9.46 -5.99 17.07
N ALA A 159 -9.45 -6.65 18.23
CA ALA A 159 -8.33 -6.67 19.16
C ALA A 159 -7.04 -7.23 18.54
N VAL A 160 -7.14 -7.88 17.37
CA VAL A 160 -6.01 -8.50 16.68
C VAL A 160 -5.17 -7.47 15.92
N PHE A 161 -5.79 -6.37 15.47
CA PHE A 161 -5.06 -5.23 14.90
C PHE A 161 -4.15 -4.53 15.94
N GLU A 162 -4.50 -4.62 17.24
CA GLU A 162 -3.74 -3.99 18.33
C GLU A 162 -2.32 -4.58 18.50
N GLY A 163 -2.04 -5.76 17.94
CA GLY A 163 -0.73 -6.41 18.10
C GLY A 163 0.39 -5.88 17.20
N LYS A 164 0.12 -5.61 15.91
CA LYS A 164 1.13 -5.27 14.87
C LYS A 164 0.54 -4.49 13.66
N PRO A 165 0.17 -3.21 13.82
CA PRO A 165 -0.47 -2.44 12.76
C PRO A 165 0.41 -2.26 11.51
N GLU A 166 1.73 -2.28 11.64
CA GLU A 166 2.66 -2.15 10.52
C GLU A 166 2.61 -3.33 9.54
N VAL A 167 2.47 -4.54 10.07
CA VAL A 167 2.34 -5.76 9.28
C VAL A 167 1.02 -5.74 8.50
N MET A 168 -0.05 -5.32 9.17
CA MET A 168 -1.38 -5.16 8.58
C MET A 168 -1.39 -4.11 7.45
N ALA A 169 -0.89 -2.91 7.74
CA ALA A 169 -0.76 -1.83 6.76
C ALA A 169 0.09 -2.27 5.56
N THR A 170 1.17 -3.02 5.78
CA THR A 170 1.99 -3.56 4.69
C THR A 170 1.15 -4.45 3.77
N TRP A 171 0.38 -5.38 4.33
CA TRP A 171 -0.46 -6.27 3.53
C TRP A 171 -1.55 -5.50 2.77
N LEU A 172 -2.23 -4.54 3.41
CA LEU A 172 -3.23 -3.70 2.76
C LEU A 172 -2.64 -2.87 1.62
N ARG A 173 -1.42 -2.34 1.82
CA ARG A 173 -0.71 -1.54 0.82
C ARG A 173 -0.30 -2.38 -0.39
N LEU A 174 0.12 -3.65 -0.18
CA LEU A 174 0.40 -4.56 -1.29
C LEU A 174 -0.81 -4.71 -2.21
N GLY A 175 -2.00 -4.98 -1.66
CA GLY A 175 -3.20 -5.10 -2.48
C GLY A 175 -3.69 -3.77 -3.05
N GLU A 176 -3.47 -2.65 -2.37
CA GLU A 176 -3.72 -1.33 -2.95
C GLU A 176 -2.88 -1.08 -4.21
N LEU A 177 -1.58 -1.40 -4.16
CA LEU A 177 -0.68 -1.24 -5.31
C LEU A 177 -1.06 -2.17 -6.46
N GLU A 178 -1.41 -3.42 -6.17
CA GLU A 178 -1.80 -4.39 -7.21
C GLU A 178 -3.15 -4.07 -7.85
N THR A 179 -4.12 -3.58 -7.07
CA THR A 179 -5.44 -3.19 -7.59
C THR A 179 -5.41 -1.93 -8.44
N ARG A 180 -4.43 -1.03 -8.23
CA ARG A 180 -4.24 0.14 -9.10
C ARG A 180 -4.00 -0.26 -10.56
N ALA A 181 -3.30 -1.38 -10.80
CA ALA A 181 -3.04 -1.89 -12.15
C ALA A 181 -4.26 -2.54 -12.83
N VAL A 182 -5.26 -2.97 -12.04
CA VAL A 182 -6.48 -3.60 -12.57
C VAL A 182 -7.37 -2.55 -13.22
N ARG A 183 -7.69 -2.72 -14.51
CA ARG A 183 -8.68 -1.86 -15.18
C ARG A 183 -10.09 -2.28 -14.78
N CYS A 184 -10.91 -1.33 -14.38
CA CYS A 184 -12.30 -1.55 -14.02
C CYS A 184 -13.17 -0.47 -14.68
N THR A 185 -14.45 -0.76 -14.90
CA THR A 185 -15.44 0.28 -15.19
C THR A 185 -15.76 1.09 -13.94
N ALA A 186 -16.57 2.13 -14.06
CA ALA A 186 -17.15 2.79 -12.89
C ALA A 186 -18.05 1.80 -12.12
N PHE A 187 -18.05 1.91 -10.79
CA PHE A 187 -18.81 1.03 -9.92
C PHE A 187 -20.31 1.12 -10.16
N ASP A 188 -20.91 -0.02 -10.43
CA ASP A 188 -22.36 -0.20 -10.57
C ASP A 188 -22.83 -1.28 -9.59
N LYS A 189 -23.63 -0.86 -8.61
CA LYS A 189 -24.14 -1.73 -7.54
C LYS A 189 -25.03 -2.85 -8.08
N SER A 190 -25.84 -2.58 -9.10
CA SER A 190 -26.77 -3.54 -9.70
C SER A 190 -26.02 -4.59 -10.51
N ARG A 191 -25.04 -4.13 -11.31
CA ARG A 191 -24.15 -5.01 -12.04
C ARG A 191 -23.30 -5.86 -11.11
N PHE A 192 -22.80 -5.29 -10.02
CA PHE A 192 -22.04 -6.06 -9.03
C PHE A 192 -22.88 -7.15 -8.39
N ARG A 193 -24.15 -6.89 -8.04
CA ARG A 193 -25.07 -7.93 -7.56
C ARG A 193 -25.26 -9.05 -8.59
N THR A 194 -25.43 -8.69 -9.86
CA THR A 194 -25.56 -9.67 -10.95
C THR A 194 -24.30 -10.52 -11.10
N ALA A 195 -23.13 -9.88 -11.11
CA ALA A 195 -21.84 -10.55 -11.11
C ALA A 195 -21.68 -11.53 -9.95
N LEU A 196 -22.10 -11.16 -8.73
CA LEU A 196 -22.06 -12.04 -7.56
C LEU A 196 -22.96 -13.28 -7.71
N HIS A 197 -24.11 -13.17 -8.37
CA HIS A 197 -24.95 -14.33 -8.68
C HIS A 197 -24.26 -15.29 -9.66
N GLU A 198 -23.59 -14.75 -10.68
CA GLU A 198 -22.80 -15.56 -11.62
C GLU A 198 -21.58 -16.21 -10.96
N ILE A 199 -20.86 -15.46 -10.12
CA ILE A 199 -19.67 -15.95 -9.40
C ILE A 199 -20.02 -17.09 -8.45
N ARG A 200 -21.22 -17.08 -7.85
CA ARG A 200 -21.69 -18.17 -6.97
C ARG A 200 -21.69 -19.53 -7.68
N ALA A 201 -22.06 -19.56 -8.97
CA ALA A 201 -22.02 -20.78 -9.76
C ALA A 201 -20.59 -21.28 -10.04
N LEU A 202 -19.59 -20.40 -9.96
CA LEU A 202 -18.18 -20.77 -10.17
C LEU A 202 -17.57 -21.51 -8.97
N THR A 203 -18.30 -21.65 -7.86
CA THR A 203 -17.77 -22.32 -6.66
C THR A 203 -17.38 -23.78 -6.88
N VAL A 204 -18.00 -24.44 -7.87
CA VAL A 204 -17.71 -25.82 -8.28
C VAL A 204 -16.52 -25.96 -9.23
N GLU A 205 -16.05 -24.85 -9.79
CA GLU A 205 -14.99 -24.82 -10.78
C GLU A 205 -13.60 -24.84 -10.14
N LYS A 206 -12.58 -25.14 -10.96
CA LYS A 206 -11.17 -25.10 -10.54
C LYS A 206 -10.62 -23.66 -10.53
N PRO A 207 -9.57 -23.35 -9.73
CA PRO A 207 -8.96 -22.02 -9.66
C PRO A 207 -8.62 -21.40 -11.02
N GLU A 208 -8.09 -22.20 -11.95
CA GLU A 208 -7.69 -21.75 -13.28
C GLU A 208 -8.88 -21.25 -14.11
N VAL A 209 -10.10 -21.66 -13.75
CA VAL A 209 -11.35 -21.30 -14.41
C VAL A 209 -12.07 -20.19 -13.65
N PHE A 210 -12.29 -20.35 -12.33
CA PHE A 210 -13.08 -19.37 -11.59
C PHE A 210 -12.33 -18.06 -11.37
N GLU A 211 -11.01 -18.10 -11.12
CA GLU A 211 -10.27 -16.90 -10.72
C GLU A 211 -10.27 -15.82 -11.80
N PRO A 212 -9.92 -16.11 -13.08
CA PRO A 212 -9.95 -15.10 -14.13
C PRO A 212 -11.37 -14.58 -14.38
N LYS A 213 -12.37 -15.48 -14.39
CA LYS A 213 -13.77 -15.12 -14.66
C LYS A 213 -14.36 -14.25 -13.56
N MET A 214 -14.12 -14.60 -12.29
CA MET A 214 -14.53 -13.80 -11.15
C MET A 214 -13.87 -12.42 -11.15
N LYS A 215 -12.56 -12.34 -11.44
CA LYS A 215 -11.87 -11.04 -11.58
C LYS A 215 -12.49 -10.18 -12.67
N ALA A 216 -12.80 -10.75 -13.82
CA ALA A 216 -13.43 -10.04 -14.94
C ALA A 216 -14.83 -9.53 -14.57
N LEU A 217 -15.70 -10.40 -14.04
CA LEU A 217 -17.06 -10.04 -13.62
C LEU A 217 -17.07 -8.93 -12.57
N CYS A 218 -16.15 -8.97 -11.60
CA CYS A 218 -16.00 -7.90 -10.62
C CYS A 218 -15.47 -6.61 -11.26
N ALA A 219 -14.47 -6.69 -12.15
CA ALA A 219 -13.88 -5.52 -12.79
C ALA A 219 -14.89 -4.77 -13.68
N ASP A 220 -15.76 -5.50 -14.38
CA ASP A 220 -16.86 -4.96 -15.19
C ASP A 220 -17.96 -4.27 -14.36
N ALA A 221 -17.94 -4.48 -13.04
CA ALA A 221 -18.81 -3.83 -12.06
C ALA A 221 -18.09 -2.79 -11.19
N GLY A 222 -16.83 -2.46 -11.50
CA GLY A 222 -16.03 -1.48 -10.76
C GLY A 222 -15.35 -2.00 -9.49
N VAL A 223 -15.16 -3.31 -9.37
CA VAL A 223 -14.50 -3.95 -8.23
C VAL A 223 -13.21 -4.66 -8.67
N ALA A 224 -12.06 -4.18 -8.20
CA ALA A 224 -10.77 -4.82 -8.43
C ALA A 224 -10.52 -5.92 -7.39
N VAL A 225 -10.55 -7.18 -7.83
CA VAL A 225 -10.23 -8.34 -6.98
C VAL A 225 -8.76 -8.71 -7.13
N VAL A 226 -8.03 -8.78 -6.01
CA VAL A 226 -6.63 -9.23 -5.97
C VAL A 226 -6.40 -10.28 -4.90
N PHE A 227 -5.41 -11.12 -5.15
CA PHE A 227 -4.98 -12.19 -4.26
C PHE A 227 -3.58 -11.85 -3.79
N VAL A 228 -3.45 -11.50 -2.51
CA VAL A 228 -2.17 -11.11 -1.91
C VAL A 228 -1.86 -12.06 -0.78
N GLN A 229 -0.83 -12.88 -0.94
CA GLN A 229 -0.40 -13.81 0.10
C GLN A 229 -0.22 -13.09 1.43
N GLU A 230 -0.75 -13.68 2.51
CA GLU A 230 -0.60 -13.16 3.87
C GLU A 230 0.88 -12.87 4.20
N ILE A 231 1.10 -11.89 5.06
CA ILE A 231 2.41 -11.65 5.67
C ILE A 231 2.42 -12.43 6.98
N LYS A 232 3.56 -13.02 7.35
CA LYS A 232 3.69 -13.73 8.63
C LYS A 232 3.22 -12.84 9.80
N ASN A 233 2.30 -13.37 10.61
CA ASN A 233 1.62 -12.67 11.71
C ASN A 233 0.63 -11.57 11.27
N ALA A 234 0.13 -11.59 10.03
CA ALA A 234 -1.04 -10.83 9.59
C ALA A 234 -2.26 -11.76 9.58
N PRO A 235 -3.09 -11.77 10.63
CA PRO A 235 -4.23 -12.66 10.72
C PRO A 235 -5.42 -12.10 9.94
N VAL A 236 -5.29 -12.04 8.62
CA VAL A 236 -6.31 -11.45 7.73
C VAL A 236 -6.73 -12.45 6.67
N SER A 237 -8.03 -12.58 6.46
CA SER A 237 -8.59 -13.42 5.39
C SER A 237 -8.99 -12.59 4.18
N GLY A 238 -9.54 -11.39 4.43
CA GLY A 238 -9.99 -10.45 3.41
C GLY A 238 -9.87 -8.99 3.86
N ALA A 239 -9.89 -8.08 2.88
CA ALA A 239 -10.11 -6.67 3.12
C ALA A 239 -10.77 -5.99 1.93
N THR A 240 -11.62 -5.01 2.22
CA THR A 240 -12.32 -4.18 1.26
C THR A 240 -12.02 -2.70 1.50
N GLN A 241 -11.76 -1.97 0.42
CA GLN A 241 -11.51 -0.52 0.51
C GLN A 241 -11.97 0.17 -0.77
N TRP A 242 -12.57 1.35 -0.66
CA TRP A 242 -12.77 2.21 -1.83
C TRP A 242 -11.47 2.93 -2.18
N LEU A 243 -10.94 2.67 -3.38
CA LEU A 243 -9.74 3.33 -3.89
C LEU A 243 -10.06 4.72 -4.45
N THR A 244 -11.24 4.83 -5.05
CA THR A 244 -11.85 6.06 -5.55
C THR A 244 -13.36 5.98 -5.30
N PRO A 245 -14.15 7.06 -5.47
CA PRO A 245 -15.61 6.99 -5.35
C PRO A 245 -16.28 5.99 -6.31
N GLU A 246 -15.57 5.53 -7.35
CA GLU A 246 -16.08 4.69 -8.43
C GLU A 246 -15.34 3.35 -8.55
N LYS A 247 -14.32 3.08 -7.72
CA LYS A 247 -13.56 1.84 -7.79
C LYS A 247 -13.32 1.27 -6.39
N ALA A 248 -13.85 0.08 -6.15
CA ALA A 248 -13.61 -0.68 -4.94
C ALA A 248 -12.47 -1.68 -5.13
N LYS A 249 -11.73 -1.95 -4.06
CA LYS A 249 -10.77 -3.04 -3.90
C LYS A 249 -11.42 -4.13 -3.07
N LEU A 250 -11.23 -5.38 -3.50
CA LEU A 250 -11.48 -6.59 -2.74
C LEU A 250 -10.18 -7.41 -2.73
N GLN A 251 -9.57 -7.57 -1.57
CA GLN A 251 -8.26 -8.20 -1.39
C GLN A 251 -8.41 -9.47 -0.56
N LEU A 252 -7.87 -10.60 -1.04
CA LEU A 252 -7.95 -11.90 -0.36
C LEU A 252 -6.57 -12.50 -0.11
N SER A 253 -6.37 -13.12 1.06
CA SER A 253 -5.08 -13.72 1.45
C SER A 253 -4.98 -15.24 1.27
N LEU A 254 -6.12 -15.90 0.99
CA LEU A 254 -6.26 -17.36 1.04
C LEU A 254 -5.89 -17.98 2.40
N ARG A 255 -5.99 -17.22 3.50
CA ARG A 255 -5.81 -17.74 4.87
C ARG A 255 -6.77 -18.92 5.11
N TYR A 256 -6.27 -20.00 5.73
CA TYR A 256 -6.90 -21.33 5.93
C TYR A 256 -7.11 -22.22 4.68
N LYS A 257 -7.06 -21.64 3.48
CA LYS A 257 -6.89 -22.35 2.20
C LYS A 257 -8.01 -23.32 1.82
N THR A 258 -9.13 -23.43 2.53
CA THR A 258 -10.24 -24.29 2.10
C THR A 258 -11.29 -23.51 1.33
N ASN A 259 -11.91 -24.16 0.35
CA ASN A 259 -12.88 -23.51 -0.54
C ASN A 259 -14.09 -22.93 0.18
N ASP A 260 -14.56 -23.56 1.26
CA ASP A 260 -15.66 -23.03 2.08
C ASP A 260 -15.33 -21.67 2.69
N GLN A 261 -14.13 -21.53 3.27
CA GLN A 261 -13.70 -20.30 3.91
C GLN A 261 -13.35 -19.23 2.87
N PHE A 262 -12.68 -19.63 1.78
CA PHE A 262 -12.40 -18.73 0.66
C PHE A 262 -13.67 -18.08 0.11
N TRP A 263 -14.67 -18.87 -0.25
CA TRP A 263 -15.90 -18.36 -0.84
C TRP A 263 -16.71 -17.55 0.17
N PHE A 264 -16.75 -17.97 1.43
CA PHE A 264 -17.39 -17.18 2.48
C PHE A 264 -16.74 -15.81 2.63
N THR A 265 -15.41 -15.74 2.76
CA THR A 265 -14.67 -14.47 2.84
C THR A 265 -14.90 -13.61 1.60
N PHE A 266 -14.85 -14.18 0.38
CA PHE A 266 -15.13 -13.40 -0.84
C PHE A 266 -16.52 -12.74 -0.80
N PHE A 267 -17.57 -13.50 -0.47
CA PHE A 267 -18.93 -12.94 -0.42
C PHE A 267 -19.13 -12.00 0.79
N HIS A 268 -18.42 -12.22 1.90
CA HIS A 268 -18.43 -11.32 3.05
C HIS A 268 -17.87 -9.95 2.65
N GLU A 269 -16.69 -9.93 2.02
CA GLU A 269 -16.08 -8.70 1.49
C GLU A 269 -16.95 -8.02 0.43
N ALA A 270 -17.59 -8.79 -0.44
CA ALA A 270 -18.58 -8.26 -1.38
C ALA A 270 -19.79 -7.62 -0.67
N GLY A 271 -20.19 -8.17 0.48
CA GLY A 271 -21.20 -7.58 1.37
C GLY A 271 -20.78 -6.20 1.87
N HIS A 272 -19.53 -6.03 2.30
CA HIS A 272 -19.01 -4.71 2.69
C HIS A 272 -19.06 -3.69 1.55
N ILE A 273 -18.76 -4.09 0.32
CA ILE A 273 -18.89 -3.19 -0.84
C ILE A 273 -20.36 -2.78 -1.08
N LEU A 274 -21.30 -3.71 -0.91
CA LEU A 274 -22.72 -3.47 -1.18
C LEU A 274 -23.44 -2.65 -0.11
N PHE A 275 -23.07 -2.82 1.17
CA PHE A 275 -23.81 -2.27 2.31
C PHE A 275 -23.00 -1.26 3.12
N GLY A 276 -21.67 -1.24 3.00
CA GLY A 276 -20.78 -0.31 3.69
C GLY A 276 -20.70 1.08 3.06
N GLY A 277 -20.14 2.03 3.80
CA GLY A 277 -19.90 3.40 3.32
C GLY A 277 -18.69 3.50 2.40
N LYS A 278 -18.74 4.39 1.40
CA LYS A 278 -17.62 4.64 0.46
C LYS A 278 -16.34 5.22 1.11
N ARG A 279 -16.43 5.69 2.35
CA ARG A 279 -15.27 6.22 3.11
C ARG A 279 -14.69 5.20 4.08
N GLU A 280 -15.26 4.00 4.13
CA GLU A 280 -14.89 2.98 5.09
C GLU A 280 -13.93 1.97 4.45
N THR A 281 -12.89 1.62 5.19
CA THR A 281 -12.05 0.46 4.89
C THR A 281 -12.50 -0.64 5.83
N PHE A 282 -12.82 -1.81 5.29
CA PHE A 282 -13.22 -2.98 6.05
C PHE A 282 -12.10 -4.03 5.97
N ILE A 283 -11.84 -4.70 7.08
CA ILE A 283 -10.81 -5.74 7.18
C ILE A 283 -11.43 -6.89 7.95
N ASP A 284 -11.55 -8.05 7.29
CA ASP A 284 -11.99 -9.28 7.93
C ASP A 284 -10.86 -9.85 8.82
N LEU A 285 -11.00 -9.57 10.11
CA LEU A 285 -10.18 -10.07 11.20
C LEU A 285 -11.08 -10.97 12.05
N ASP A 286 -10.58 -12.16 12.41
CA ASP A 286 -11.31 -13.11 13.25
C ASP A 286 -11.89 -12.37 14.48
N HIS A 287 -13.22 -12.38 14.64
CA HIS A 287 -14.00 -11.74 15.73
C HIS A 287 -14.32 -10.23 15.62
N ALA A 288 -14.36 -9.63 14.43
CA ALA A 288 -14.90 -8.28 14.27
C ALA A 288 -16.39 -8.22 14.70
N THR A 289 -16.76 -7.20 15.51
CA THR A 289 -18.14 -7.04 15.99
C THR A 289 -18.75 -5.72 15.49
N GLY A 290 -20.00 -5.76 15.02
CA GLY A 290 -20.73 -4.57 14.58
C GLY A 290 -21.92 -4.86 13.66
N LYS A 291 -22.74 -3.83 13.39
CA LYS A 291 -23.89 -3.94 12.47
C LYS A 291 -23.44 -4.29 11.05
N GLY A 292 -22.39 -3.62 10.55
CA GLY A 292 -21.84 -3.88 9.21
C GLY A 292 -21.27 -5.30 9.04
N GLU A 293 -20.58 -5.83 10.05
CA GLU A 293 -20.06 -7.21 10.04
C GLU A 293 -21.20 -8.23 9.94
N ARG A 294 -22.25 -8.05 10.75
CA ARG A 294 -23.44 -8.92 10.70
C ARG A 294 -24.16 -8.85 9.36
N GLU A 295 -24.22 -7.68 8.73
CA GLU A 295 -24.82 -7.53 7.40
C GLU A 295 -23.99 -8.25 6.32
N ALA A 296 -22.66 -8.14 6.37
CA ALA A 296 -21.74 -8.84 5.49
C ALA A 296 -21.80 -10.37 5.69
N ASP A 297 -21.78 -10.84 6.93
CA ASP A 297 -21.92 -12.26 7.29
C ASP A 297 -23.25 -12.84 6.78
N ASN A 298 -24.36 -12.15 7.07
CA ASN A 298 -25.68 -12.56 6.62
C ASN A 298 -25.78 -12.57 5.10
N PHE A 299 -25.17 -11.59 4.43
CA PHE A 299 -25.13 -11.56 2.98
C PHE A 299 -24.36 -12.77 2.42
N ALA A 300 -23.14 -13.03 2.90
CA ALA A 300 -22.32 -14.16 2.45
C ALA A 300 -23.03 -15.50 2.64
N ALA A 301 -23.52 -15.71 3.87
CA ALA A 301 -24.33 -16.83 4.29
C ALA A 301 -25.51 -17.12 3.34
N ASN A 302 -26.37 -16.11 3.14
CA ASN A 302 -27.63 -16.25 2.42
C ASN A 302 -27.43 -16.27 0.89
N HIS A 303 -26.36 -15.66 0.40
CA HIS A 303 -26.01 -15.69 -1.02
C HIS A 303 -25.49 -17.07 -1.41
N LEU A 304 -24.63 -17.68 -0.60
CA LEU A 304 -24.12 -19.03 -0.83
C LEU A 304 -25.22 -20.09 -0.71
N ILE A 305 -25.96 -20.08 0.40
CA ILE A 305 -27.06 -21.01 0.66
C ILE A 305 -28.36 -20.21 0.85
N PRO A 306 -29.28 -20.22 -0.14
CA PRO A 306 -30.51 -19.44 -0.08
C PRO A 306 -31.33 -19.74 1.19
N PRO A 307 -31.89 -18.73 1.89
CA PRO A 307 -32.64 -18.92 3.13
C PRO A 307 -33.77 -19.95 3.03
N ARG A 308 -34.44 -20.02 1.87
CA ARG A 308 -35.50 -21.00 1.58
C ARG A 308 -35.06 -22.46 1.66
N ARG A 309 -33.75 -22.73 1.49
CA ARG A 309 -33.13 -24.06 1.56
C ARG A 309 -32.46 -24.32 2.92
N ALA A 310 -32.36 -23.32 3.80
CA ALA A 310 -31.62 -23.43 5.06
C ALA A 310 -32.23 -24.46 6.03
N GLY A 311 -33.56 -24.64 6.00
CA GLY A 311 -34.26 -25.63 6.82
C GLY A 311 -33.84 -27.08 6.55
N GLU A 312 -33.33 -27.37 5.35
CA GLU A 312 -32.88 -28.72 4.97
C GLU A 312 -31.53 -29.10 5.60
N LEU A 313 -30.74 -28.11 6.06
CA LEU A 313 -29.37 -28.33 6.56
C LEU A 313 -29.33 -29.32 7.74
N ASN A 314 -30.32 -29.27 8.63
CA ASN A 314 -30.39 -30.16 9.80
C ASN A 314 -30.51 -31.64 9.41
N ALA A 315 -31.06 -31.96 8.23
CA ALA A 315 -31.22 -33.32 7.74
C ALA A 315 -29.95 -33.88 7.06
N LEU A 316 -28.95 -33.05 6.79
CA LEU A 316 -27.74 -33.44 6.06
C LEU A 316 -26.73 -34.14 6.97
N LYS A 317 -26.96 -35.43 7.26
CA LYS A 317 -26.12 -36.25 8.16
C LYS A 317 -25.18 -37.23 7.45
N SER A 318 -25.10 -37.19 6.12
CA SER A 318 -24.21 -38.07 5.34
C SER A 318 -23.54 -37.33 4.19
N MET A 319 -22.37 -37.83 3.77
CA MET A 319 -21.61 -37.28 2.64
C MET A 319 -22.46 -37.21 1.35
N ARG A 320 -23.22 -38.28 1.06
CA ARG A 320 -24.12 -38.34 -0.08
C ARG A 320 -25.24 -37.29 0.00
N ALA A 321 -25.84 -37.09 1.17
CA ALA A 321 -26.87 -36.07 1.36
C ALA A 321 -26.31 -34.66 1.14
N ILE A 322 -25.13 -34.37 1.70
CA ILE A 322 -24.44 -33.08 1.53
C ILE A 322 -24.13 -32.81 0.06
N GLN A 323 -23.56 -33.80 -0.66
CA GLN A 323 -23.27 -33.68 -2.08
C GLN A 323 -24.53 -33.48 -2.94
N ALA A 324 -25.61 -34.23 -2.65
CA ALA A 324 -26.87 -34.09 -3.36
C ALA A 324 -27.50 -32.71 -3.13
N PHE A 325 -27.49 -32.22 -1.89
CA PHE A 325 -27.96 -30.87 -1.56
C PHE A 325 -27.15 -29.80 -2.29
N ALA A 326 -25.82 -29.85 -2.20
CA ALA A 326 -24.92 -28.91 -2.85
C ALA A 326 -25.15 -28.85 -4.38
N LYS A 327 -25.28 -30.02 -5.01
CA LYS A 327 -25.61 -30.14 -6.44
C LYS A 327 -26.97 -29.52 -6.78
N SER A 328 -27.98 -29.69 -5.92
CA SER A 328 -29.31 -29.13 -6.16
C SER A 328 -29.41 -27.60 -6.06
N ILE A 329 -28.35 -26.93 -5.60
CA ILE A 329 -28.26 -25.47 -5.53
C ILE A 329 -27.02 -24.93 -6.25
N ASP A 330 -26.34 -25.76 -7.04
CA ASP A 330 -25.18 -25.42 -7.85
C ASP A 330 -24.03 -24.75 -7.06
N ILE A 331 -23.63 -25.35 -5.93
CA ILE A 331 -22.43 -24.93 -5.18
C ILE A 331 -21.51 -26.09 -4.82
N ALA A 332 -20.26 -25.77 -4.46
CA ALA A 332 -19.32 -26.78 -3.97
C ALA A 332 -19.79 -27.42 -2.64
N PRO A 333 -19.72 -28.76 -2.49
CA PRO A 333 -20.07 -29.46 -1.25
C PRO A 333 -19.32 -28.97 -0.02
N GLY A 334 -18.06 -28.56 -0.18
CA GLY A 334 -17.25 -28.00 0.91
C GLY A 334 -17.91 -26.80 1.59
N ILE A 335 -18.59 -25.93 0.83
CA ILE A 335 -19.29 -24.74 1.36
C ILE A 335 -20.44 -25.17 2.29
N VAL A 336 -21.18 -26.21 1.91
CA VAL A 336 -22.25 -26.77 2.75
C VAL A 336 -21.66 -27.34 4.05
N VAL A 337 -20.54 -28.06 3.97
CA VAL A 337 -19.83 -28.54 5.17
C VAL A 337 -19.41 -27.37 6.07
N GLY A 338 -18.84 -26.31 5.50
CA GLY A 338 -18.47 -25.11 6.25
C GLY A 338 -19.65 -24.50 7.00
N ARG A 339 -20.82 -24.39 6.34
CA ARG A 339 -22.06 -23.91 6.96
C ARG A 339 -22.51 -24.80 8.12
N LEU A 340 -22.56 -26.11 7.90
CA LEU A 340 -23.00 -27.07 8.93
C LEU A 340 -22.08 -27.07 10.16
N GLN A 341 -20.77 -26.93 9.95
CA GLN A 341 -19.79 -26.83 11.05
C GLN A 341 -19.93 -25.51 11.81
N HIS A 342 -20.07 -24.38 11.11
CA HIS A 342 -20.26 -23.07 11.72
C HIS A 342 -21.54 -23.02 12.58
N GLU A 343 -22.64 -23.59 12.08
CA GLU A 343 -23.92 -23.69 12.80
C GLU A 343 -23.94 -24.82 13.85
N ARG A 344 -22.82 -25.54 14.04
CA ARG A 344 -22.68 -26.65 15.00
C ARG A 344 -23.68 -27.81 14.77
N ILE A 345 -24.17 -27.97 13.55
CA ILE A 345 -25.04 -29.08 13.13
C ILE A 345 -24.24 -30.39 13.01
N ILE A 346 -22.95 -30.27 12.70
CA ILE A 346 -21.93 -31.32 12.68
C ILE A 346 -20.65 -30.82 13.37
N GLY A 347 -19.78 -31.73 13.81
CA GLY A 347 -18.46 -31.43 14.36
C GLY A 347 -17.47 -30.92 13.30
N TYR A 348 -16.50 -30.11 13.73
CA TYR A 348 -15.46 -29.53 12.87
C TYR A 348 -14.52 -30.56 12.23
N ASP A 349 -14.46 -31.78 12.78
CA ASP A 349 -13.72 -32.92 12.25
C ASP A 349 -14.50 -33.70 11.17
N GLN A 350 -15.82 -33.50 11.07
CA GLN A 350 -16.69 -34.27 10.20
C GLN A 350 -16.70 -33.76 8.75
N PHE A 351 -16.72 -34.70 7.79
CA PHE A 351 -16.87 -34.47 6.35
C PHE A 351 -15.86 -33.53 5.69
N ASN A 352 -14.71 -33.30 6.32
CA ASN A 352 -13.64 -32.44 5.78
C ASN A 352 -13.09 -32.90 4.42
N GLY A 353 -13.26 -34.18 4.05
CA GLY A 353 -12.92 -34.70 2.71
C GLY A 353 -13.75 -34.12 1.56
N LEU A 354 -14.83 -33.40 1.86
CA LEU A 354 -15.60 -32.64 0.85
C LEU A 354 -15.06 -31.21 0.61
N LYS A 355 -14.12 -30.75 1.44
CA LYS A 355 -13.48 -29.44 1.28
C LYS A 355 -12.27 -29.57 0.35
N ILE A 356 -12.11 -28.57 -0.52
CA ILE A 356 -10.97 -28.49 -1.44
C ILE A 356 -9.97 -27.50 -0.86
N ARG A 357 -8.67 -27.83 -0.89
CA ARG A 357 -7.61 -26.92 -0.49
C ARG A 357 -7.02 -26.20 -1.71
N TYR A 358 -6.89 -24.88 -1.59
CA TYR A 358 -6.25 -24.01 -2.58
C TYR A 358 -4.79 -23.72 -2.19
N HIS A 359 -3.96 -23.55 -3.21
CA HIS A 359 -2.53 -23.30 -3.06
C HIS A 359 -2.12 -22.16 -4.00
N TRP A 360 -1.13 -21.38 -3.59
CA TRP A 360 -0.50 -20.41 -4.48
C TRP A 360 0.25 -21.16 -5.58
N ALA A 361 0.14 -20.66 -6.82
CA ALA A 361 1.01 -21.13 -7.90
C ALA A 361 2.46 -20.78 -7.55
N ASN A 362 3.37 -21.75 -7.71
CA ASN A 362 4.79 -21.59 -7.43
C ASN A 362 5.52 -20.78 -8.49
#